data_AF-A0A150TV87-F1
#
_entry.id   AF-A0A150TV87-F1
#
_cell.length_a   1.000
_cell.length_b   1.000
_cell.length_c   1.000
_cell.angle_alpha   90.00
_cell.angle_beta   90.00
_cell.angle_gamma   90.00
#
_symmetry.space_group_name_H-M   'P 1'
#
loop_
_entity.id
_entity.type
_entity.pdbx_description
1 polymer ?
#
loop_
_entity_poly.entity_id
_entity_poly.type
_entity_poly.pdbx_seq_one_letter_code
_entity_poly.pdbx_strand_id
1 'polypeptide(L)'
;MMSHNDEMDLQRLSQRLAQHGFGARSAPYFAENGIVAVATVAHTRLGNVMENAVFLYATPDGWYARITQHGGPHWIRAAEDISALERIALEALRRSKTPPNSAWTEE
;
A
#
# COMPACT_ATOMS: atom_id res chain seq x y z
N MET A 1 -5.39 17.02 12.09
CA MET A 1 -6.82 16.64 12.08
C MET A 1 -7.16 16.33 10.64
N MET A 2 -7.57 15.09 10.35
CA MET A 2 -7.88 14.60 9.00
C MET A 2 -8.87 15.51 8.27
N SER A 3 -8.76 15.58 6.94
CA SER A 3 -9.92 15.89 6.13
C SER A 3 -10.70 14.60 5.91
N HIS A 4 -12.01 14.62 6.16
CA HIS A 4 -12.93 13.51 5.85
C HIS A 4 -12.80 13.00 4.39
N ASN A 5 -12.24 13.82 3.50
CA ASN A 5 -12.00 13.48 2.11
C ASN A 5 -10.92 12.41 1.93
N ASP A 6 -9.85 12.42 2.73
CA ASP A 6 -8.72 11.49 2.51
C ASP A 6 -9.12 10.03 2.84
N GLU A 7 -9.92 9.86 3.90
CA GLU A 7 -10.45 8.56 4.31
C GLU A 7 -11.41 8.00 3.25
N MET A 8 -12.31 8.83 2.72
CA MET A 8 -13.20 8.42 1.62
C MET A 8 -12.42 8.04 0.36
N ASP A 9 -11.34 8.76 0.04
CA ASP A 9 -10.54 8.49 -1.14
C ASP A 9 -9.73 7.19 -1.00
N LEU A 10 -9.21 6.88 0.19
CA LEU A 10 -8.61 5.56 0.48
C LEU A 10 -9.66 4.44 0.42
N GLN A 11 -10.88 4.68 0.90
CA GLN A 11 -11.95 3.70 0.81
C GLN A 11 -12.31 3.42 -0.65
N ARG A 12 -12.44 4.45 -1.49
CA ARG A 12 -12.65 4.30 -2.93
C ARG A 12 -11.49 3.58 -3.61
N LEU A 13 -10.25 3.89 -3.21
CA LEU A 13 -9.08 3.19 -3.71
C LEU A 13 -9.12 1.69 -3.39
N SER A 14 -9.52 1.32 -2.17
CA SER A 14 -9.67 -0.09 -1.80
C SER A 14 -10.65 -0.85 -2.70
N GLN A 15 -11.75 -0.19 -3.11
CA GLN A 15 -12.73 -0.76 -4.03
C GLN A 15 -12.17 -0.95 -5.44
N ARG A 16 -11.37 0.01 -5.94
CA ARG A 16 -10.73 -0.10 -7.26
C ARG A 16 -9.64 -1.19 -7.28
N LEU A 17 -8.87 -1.32 -6.20
CA LEU A 17 -7.91 -2.43 -6.06
C LEU A 17 -8.62 -3.79 -6.07
N ALA A 18 -9.79 -3.89 -5.44
CA ALA A 18 -10.62 -5.11 -5.50
C ALA A 18 -11.08 -5.44 -6.94
N GLN A 19 -11.42 -4.44 -7.75
CA GLN A 19 -11.74 -4.64 -9.17
C GLN A 19 -10.54 -5.17 -9.97
N HIS A 20 -9.33 -4.90 -9.53
CA HIS A 20 -8.10 -5.47 -10.08
C HIS A 20 -7.71 -6.84 -9.50
N GLY A 21 -8.56 -7.42 -8.64
CA GLY A 21 -8.31 -8.72 -8.03
C GLY A 21 -7.31 -8.68 -6.89
N PHE A 22 -7.18 -7.54 -6.18
CA PHE A 22 -6.38 -7.38 -4.97
C PHE A 22 -7.26 -7.26 -3.72
N GLY A 23 -6.81 -7.83 -2.60
CA GLY A 23 -7.45 -7.61 -1.30
C GLY A 23 -6.98 -6.30 -0.67
N ALA A 24 -7.85 -5.58 0.02
CA ALA A 24 -7.47 -4.41 0.80
C ALA A 24 -8.25 -4.35 2.12
N ARG A 25 -7.61 -3.87 3.19
CA ARG A 25 -8.25 -3.63 4.50
C ARG A 25 -7.64 -2.43 5.20
N SER A 26 -8.37 -1.78 6.11
CA SER A 26 -7.82 -0.73 6.97
C SER A 26 -6.70 -1.27 7.85
N ALA A 27 -5.63 -0.48 7.99
CA ALA A 27 -4.41 -0.86 8.71
C ALA A 27 -3.85 0.34 9.51
N PRO A 28 -4.42 0.63 10.70
CA PRO A 28 -4.06 1.82 11.49
C PRO A 28 -2.63 1.77 12.08
N TYR A 29 -1.97 0.61 12.06
CA TYR A 29 -0.66 0.40 12.67
C TYR A 29 0.49 1.24 12.03
N PHE A 30 0.37 1.60 10.74
CA PHE A 30 1.43 2.31 10.02
C PHE A 30 1.14 3.79 9.82
N ALA A 31 -0.14 4.14 9.79
CA ALA A 31 -0.65 5.50 9.73
C ALA A 31 -2.08 5.47 10.25
N GLU A 32 -2.49 6.55 10.92
CA GLU A 32 -3.86 6.72 11.40
C GLU A 32 -4.88 6.55 10.24
N ASN A 33 -4.47 6.91 9.02
CA ASN A 33 -5.24 6.83 7.76
C ASN A 33 -4.56 5.92 6.74
N GLY A 34 -4.55 4.63 7.01
CA GLY A 34 -3.89 3.65 6.15
C GLY A 34 -4.78 2.49 5.75
N ILE A 35 -4.60 2.02 4.51
CA ILE A 35 -5.04 0.69 4.09
C ILE A 35 -3.82 -0.17 3.76
N VAL A 36 -3.94 -1.48 3.94
CA VAL A 36 -2.99 -2.47 3.43
C VAL A 36 -3.63 -3.20 2.25
N ALA A 37 -2.94 -3.22 1.12
CA ALA A 37 -3.32 -3.95 -0.08
C ALA A 37 -2.43 -5.18 -0.28
N VAL A 38 -3.01 -6.27 -0.80
CA VAL A 38 -2.34 -7.57 -1.02
C VAL A 38 -2.78 -8.26 -2.30
N ALA A 39 -1.88 -9.02 -2.91
CA ALA A 39 -2.19 -9.96 -3.98
C ALA A 39 -3.10 -11.09 -3.47
N THR A 40 -4.26 -11.26 -4.10
CA THR A 40 -5.28 -12.24 -3.67
C THR A 40 -5.00 -13.66 -4.16
N VAL A 41 -3.89 -13.89 -4.88
CA VAL A 41 -3.54 -15.21 -5.39
C VAL A 41 -3.02 -16.10 -4.25
N ALA A 42 -3.95 -16.92 -3.76
CA ALA A 42 -3.77 -18.20 -3.06
C ALA A 42 -2.71 -18.28 -1.95
N HIS A 43 -3.19 -18.27 -0.70
CA HIS A 43 -2.72 -19.19 0.35
C HIS A 43 -1.25 -19.63 0.31
N THR A 44 -0.32 -18.72 0.55
CA THR A 44 0.89 -19.09 1.30
C THR A 44 0.65 -18.71 2.75
N ARG A 45 -0.13 -19.56 3.44
CA ARG A 45 0.02 -19.75 4.88
C ARG A 45 1.43 -20.29 5.12
N LEU A 46 2.41 -19.40 5.18
CA LEU A 46 3.68 -19.65 5.85
C LEU A 46 3.80 -18.55 6.91
N GLY A 47 3.13 -18.82 8.04
CA GLY A 47 3.25 -18.14 9.33
C GLY A 47 3.20 -16.61 9.32
N ASN A 48 2.07 -15.99 9.66
CA ASN A 48 1.94 -14.59 10.12
C ASN A 48 2.61 -13.45 9.31
N VAL A 49 3.25 -13.71 8.18
CA VAL A 49 3.97 -12.73 7.37
C VAL A 49 3.15 -12.49 6.11
N MET A 50 2.59 -11.28 5.98
CA MET A 50 1.97 -10.84 4.73
C MET A 50 3.08 -10.52 3.72
N GLU A 51 3.61 -11.56 3.07
CA GLU A 51 4.49 -11.37 1.92
C GLU A 51 3.73 -10.60 0.82
N ASN A 52 4.37 -9.60 0.21
CA ASN A 52 3.79 -8.74 -0.84
C ASN A 52 2.60 -7.86 -0.41
N ALA A 53 2.66 -7.30 0.80
CA ALA A 53 1.77 -6.23 1.24
C ALA A 53 2.30 -4.84 0.87
N VAL A 54 1.39 -3.95 0.45
CA VAL A 54 1.66 -2.52 0.23
C VAL A 54 0.75 -1.71 1.14
N PHE A 55 1.34 -0.89 2.01
CA PHE A 55 0.63 0.04 2.88
C PHE A 55 0.44 1.36 2.13
N LEU A 56 -0.80 1.85 2.08
CA LEU A 56 -1.18 3.07 1.36
C LEU A 56 -1.81 4.02 2.36
N TYR A 57 -1.27 5.22 2.50
CA TYR A 57 -1.70 6.14 3.53
C TYR A 57 -1.55 7.60 3.13
N ALA A 58 -2.31 8.45 3.82
CA ALA A 58 -2.22 9.91 3.71
C ALA A 58 -1.52 10.49 4.94
N THR A 59 -0.75 11.54 4.72
CA THR A 59 -0.15 12.41 5.74
C THR A 59 -0.46 13.87 5.38
N PRO A 60 -0.22 14.85 6.28
CA PRO A 60 -0.32 16.26 5.92
C PRO A 60 0.55 16.68 4.72
N ASP A 61 1.65 15.94 4.48
CA ASP A 61 2.61 16.22 3.42
C ASP A 61 2.29 15.48 2.11
N GLY A 62 1.23 14.67 2.08
CA GLY A 62 0.76 13.98 0.88
C GLY A 62 0.52 12.48 1.04
N TRP A 63 0.51 11.79 -0.09
CA TRP A 63 0.15 10.38 -0.21
C TRP A 63 1.40 9.49 -0.31
N TYR A 64 1.38 8.35 0.36
CA TYR A 64 2.55 7.49 0.43
C TYR A 64 2.17 6.02 0.32
N ALA A 65 3.03 5.28 -0.40
CA ALA A 65 3.05 3.84 -0.40
C ALA A 65 4.27 3.34 0.37
N ARG A 66 4.11 2.29 1.17
CA ARG A 66 5.18 1.64 1.93
C ARG A 66 5.16 0.13 1.72
N ILE A 67 6.33 -0.47 1.56
CA ILE A 67 6.53 -1.92 1.59
C ILE A 67 7.49 -2.22 2.74
N THR A 68 7.10 -3.13 3.63
CA THR A 68 7.94 -3.55 4.75
C THR A 68 8.24 -5.03 4.62
N GLN A 69 9.51 -5.38 4.44
CA GLN A 69 9.95 -6.77 4.48
C GLN A 69 10.24 -7.19 5.92
N HIS A 70 9.91 -8.43 6.28
CA HIS A 70 10.19 -8.95 7.60
C HIS A 70 11.72 -9.03 7.84
N GLY A 71 12.22 -8.29 8.83
CA GLY A 71 13.65 -8.21 9.14
C GLY A 71 14.50 -7.51 8.07
N GLY A 72 13.85 -6.78 7.15
CA GLY A 72 14.50 -6.09 6.05
C GLY A 72 14.15 -4.60 6.01
N PRO A 73 14.64 -3.88 4.99
CA PRO A 73 14.43 -2.44 4.85
C PRO A 73 12.96 -2.07 4.64
N HIS A 74 12.63 -0.85 5.04
CA HIS A 74 11.36 -0.22 4.73
C HIS A 74 11.52 0.58 3.44
N TRP A 75 10.62 0.36 2.49
CA TRP A 75 10.64 1.08 1.22
C TRP A 75 9.45 2.02 1.15
N ILE A 76 9.69 3.29 0.87
CA ILE A 76 8.65 4.32 0.76
C ILE A 76 8.67 4.95 -0.62
N ARG A 77 7.50 5.28 -1.13
CA ARG A 77 7.32 6.07 -2.34
C ARG A 77 6.17 7.06 -2.16
N ALA A 78 6.46 8.34 -2.41
CA ALA A 78 5.46 9.39 -2.41
C ALA A 78 4.60 9.33 -3.69
N ALA A 79 3.36 9.82 -3.57
CA ALA A 79 2.40 9.98 -4.65
C ALA A 79 1.83 11.40 -4.62
N GLU A 80 1.70 11.99 -5.79
CA GLU A 80 1.17 13.37 -5.95
C GLU A 80 -0.33 13.44 -5.67
N ASP A 81 -1.05 12.36 -5.97
CA ASP A 81 -2.49 12.24 -5.80
C ASP A 81 -2.92 10.77 -5.60
N ILE A 82 -4.22 10.56 -5.35
CA ILE A 82 -4.80 9.23 -5.13
C ILE A 82 -4.68 8.31 -6.36
N SER A 83 -4.66 8.86 -7.57
CA SER A 83 -4.52 8.09 -8.82
C SER A 83 -3.08 7.63 -9.04
N ALA A 84 -2.09 8.46 -8.68
CA ALA A 84 -0.69 8.09 -8.61
C ALA A 84 -0.47 7.00 -7.55
N LEU A 85 -1.09 7.13 -6.39
CA LEU A 85 -1.01 6.13 -5.32
C LEU A 85 -1.55 4.77 -5.78
N GLU A 86 -2.66 4.76 -6.52
CA GLU A 86 -3.21 3.56 -7.14
C GLU A 86 -2.25 2.90 -8.13
N ARG A 87 -1.66 3.69 -9.05
CA ARG A 87 -0.67 3.17 -10.01
C ARG A 87 0.53 2.55 -9.30
N ILE A 88 1.01 3.20 -8.24
CA ILE A 88 2.12 2.71 -7.41
C ILE A 88 1.74 1.38 -6.73
N ALA A 89 0.54 1.30 -6.14
CA ALA A 89 0.04 0.09 -5.52
C ALA A 89 -0.06 -1.07 -6.53
N LEU A 90 -0.66 -0.83 -7.70
CA LEU A 90 -0.81 -1.82 -8.75
C LEU A 90 0.55 -2.29 -9.29
N GLU A 91 1.52 -1.37 -9.45
CA GLU A 91 2.87 -1.74 -9.84
C GLU A 91 3.52 -2.64 -8.80
N ALA A 92 3.46 -2.26 -7.52
CA ALA A 92 4.08 -3.01 -6.43
C ALA A 92 3.44 -4.39 -6.24
N LEU A 93 2.11 -4.48 -6.26
CA LEU A 93 1.38 -5.73 -6.05
C LEU A 93 1.52 -6.73 -7.20
N ARG A 94 1.87 -6.27 -8.41
CA ARG A 94 2.10 -7.13 -9.59
C ARG A 94 3.54 -7.63 -9.70
N ARG A 95 4.49 -7.03 -8.97
CA ARG A 95 5.91 -7.44 -9.02
C ARG A 95 6.26 -8.33 -7.83
N SER A 96 7.11 -9.32 -8.09
CA SER A 96 7.69 -10.19 -7.05
C SER A 96 8.98 -9.63 -6.44
N LYS A 97 9.53 -8.54 -7.00
CA LYS A 97 10.76 -7.90 -6.53
C LYS A 97 10.42 -6.76 -5.57
N THR A 98 11.16 -6.68 -4.46
CA THR A 98 11.14 -5.55 -3.52
C THR A 98 12.55 -4.92 -3.42
N PRO A 99 12.70 -3.59 -3.55
CA PRO A 99 11.67 -2.67 -4.02
C PRO A 99 11.32 -2.95 -5.51
N PRO A 100 10.13 -2.54 -5.95
CA PRO A 100 9.70 -2.74 -7.34
C PRO A 100 10.66 -2.15 -8.40
N ASN A 101 11.25 -0.98 -8.11
CA ASN A 101 12.17 -0.24 -8.97
C ASN A 101 12.94 0.83 -8.14
N SER A 102 13.78 1.64 -8.80
CA SER A 102 14.62 2.69 -8.16
C SER A 102 13.86 3.96 -7.74
N ALA A 103 12.55 4.06 -8.00
CA ALA A 103 11.73 5.18 -7.53
C ALA A 103 11.23 4.99 -6.09
N TRP A 104 11.61 3.89 -5.45
CA TRP A 104 11.38 3.64 -4.03
C TRP A 104 12.65 3.97 -3.25
N THR A 105 12.46 4.63 -2.10
CA THR A 105 13.56 5.02 -1.22
C THR A 105 13.56 4.14 0.02
N GLU A 106 14.75 3.73 0.45
CA GLU A 106 14.94 3.03 1.73
C GLU A 106 14.81 4.04 2.88
N GLU A 107 13.99 3.69 3.88
CA GLU A 107 13.85 4.41 5.16
C GLU A 107 14.56 3.65 6.29
#